data_AF-A0A822CSQ9-F1
#
_entry.id   AF-A0A822CSQ9-F1
#
_cell.length_a   1.000
_cell.length_b   1.000
_cell.length_c   1.000
_cell.angle_alpha   90.00
_cell.angle_beta   90.00
_cell.angle_gamma   90.00
#
_symmetry.space_group_name_H-M   'P 1'
#
loop_
_entity.id
_entity.type
_entity.pdbx_description
1 polymer ?
#
loop_
_entity_poly.entity_id
_entity_poly.type
_entity_poly.pdbx_seq_one_letter_code
_entity_poly.pdbx_strand_id
1 'polypeptide(L)' 'MMPNRTKSELAHLYFNPKTHKDGIPVRPIENTMRAPTTNISNFLDEIIRPIFDNKCSTTAIIDSASLIKELDKYAKR' A
#
# COMPACT_ATOMS: atom_id res chain seq x y z
N MET A 1 -17.11 -9.92 4.83
CA MET A 1 -16.76 -11.33 5.11
C MET A 1 -15.26 -11.36 5.41
N MET A 2 -14.80 -11.95 6.52
CA MET A 2 -13.36 -11.97 6.84
C MET A 2 -12.66 -13.10 6.08
N PRO A 3 -11.55 -12.85 5.38
CA PRO A 3 -10.90 -13.83 4.52
C PRO A 3 -10.08 -14.86 5.33
N ASN A 4 -10.06 -16.11 4.87
CA ASN A 4 -9.45 -17.24 5.60
C ASN A 4 -7.91 -17.18 5.54
N ARG A 5 -7.23 -17.23 6.68
CA ARG A 5 -5.77 -17.01 6.78
C ARG A 5 -4.90 -18.17 6.26
N THR A 6 -5.46 -19.37 6.11
CA THR A 6 -4.69 -20.57 5.70
C THR A 6 -4.89 -20.94 4.23
N LYS A 7 -5.68 -20.17 3.47
CA LYS A 7 -5.98 -20.44 2.07
C LYS A 7 -5.61 -19.25 1.20
N SER A 8 -4.99 -19.54 0.05
CA SER A 8 -4.87 -18.59 -1.04
C SER A 8 -6.27 -18.38 -1.64
N GLU A 9 -6.70 -17.13 -1.72
CA GLU A 9 -7.98 -16.74 -2.29
C GLU A 9 -7.71 -15.97 -3.58
N LEU A 10 -8.60 -16.08 -4.57
CA LEU A 10 -8.53 -15.28 -5.79
C LEU A 10 -8.51 -13.80 -5.41
N ALA A 11 -7.57 -13.04 -5.99
CA ALA A 11 -7.53 -11.59 -5.81
C ALA A 11 -8.90 -11.01 -6.21
N HIS A 12 -9.50 -10.24 -5.30
CA HIS A 12 -10.74 -9.54 -5.61
C HIS A 12 -10.41 -8.38 -6.56
N LEU A 13 -10.93 -8.45 -7.79
CA LEU A 13 -10.85 -7.37 -8.79
C LEU A 13 -11.43 -6.08 -8.17
N TYR A 14 -10.56 -5.17 -7.76
CA TYR A 14 -10.92 -3.78 -7.53
C TYR A 14 -10.54 -3.03 -8.79
N PHE A 15 -11.51 -2.73 -9.66
CA PHE A 15 -11.29 -1.99 -10.91
C PHE A 15 -10.88 -0.53 -10.64
N ASN A 16 -9.73 -0.29 -10.01
CA ASN A 16 -9.28 1.05 -9.69
C ASN A 16 -8.89 1.74 -11.01
N PRO A 17 -9.60 2.79 -11.45
CA PRO A 17 -9.39 3.36 -12.76
C PRO A 17 -8.03 4.06 -12.80
N LYS A 18 -7.12 3.55 -13.63
CA LYS A 18 -5.92 4.33 -14.01
C LYS A 18 -6.32 5.30 -15.10
N THR A 19 -5.99 6.58 -14.94
CA THR A 19 -6.17 7.58 -16.00
C THR A 19 -5.49 7.07 -17.28
N HIS A 20 -6.27 6.93 -18.36
CA HIS A 20 -5.81 6.36 -19.61
C HIS A 20 -5.87 7.42 -20.73
N LYS A 21 -5.01 7.30 -21.75
CA LYS A 21 -5.13 8.07 -23.00
C LYS A 21 -6.47 7.77 -23.67
N ASP A 22 -7.08 8.78 -24.27
CA ASP A 22 -8.35 8.67 -24.98
C ASP A 22 -8.34 7.57 -26.05
N GLY A 23 -9.46 6.85 -26.16
CA GLY A 23 -9.67 5.81 -27.17
C GLY A 23 -9.03 4.45 -26.88
N ILE A 24 -8.36 4.28 -25.73
CA ILE A 24 -7.74 3.00 -25.37
C ILE A 24 -8.45 2.39 -24.15
N PRO A 25 -8.75 1.07 -24.16
CA PRO A 25 -9.39 0.40 -23.04
C PRO A 25 -8.64 0.57 -21.72
N VAL A 26 -9.38 0.82 -20.64
CA VAL A 26 -8.82 0.94 -19.28
C VAL A 26 -8.20 -0.39 -18.88
N ARG A 27 -6.98 -0.35 -18.32
CA ARG A 27 -6.38 -1.52 -17.68
C ARG A 27 -6.89 -1.61 -16.24
N PRO A 28 -7.57 -2.70 -15.85
CA PRO A 28 -7.89 -2.92 -14.45
C PRO A 28 -6.59 -3.02 -13.63
N ILE A 29 -6.55 -2.36 -12.48
CA ILE A 29 -5.46 -2.52 -11.52
C ILE A 29 -5.94 -3.46 -10.43
N GLU A 30 -5.43 -4.68 -10.41
CA GLU A 30 -5.71 -5.62 -9.34
C GLU A 30 -4.99 -5.21 -8.06
N ASN A 31 -5.75 -4.82 -7.02
CA ASN A 31 -5.15 -4.74 -5.69
C ASN A 31 -4.95 -6.17 -5.17
N THR A 32 -3.75 -6.70 -5.37
CA THR A 32 -3.46 -8.12 -5.14
C THR A 32 -3.14 -8.36 -3.67
N MET A 33 -4.16 -8.29 -2.82
CA MET A 33 -4.06 -8.81 -1.46
C MET A 33 -3.75 -10.32 -1.55
N ARG A 34 -2.65 -10.77 -0.94
CA ARG A 34 -2.19 -12.18 -0.96
C ARG A 34 -1.72 -12.68 -2.33
N ALA A 35 -1.07 -11.82 -3.11
CA ALA A 35 -0.36 -12.22 -4.31
C ALA A 35 0.65 -13.36 -4.04
N PRO A 36 1.04 -14.16 -5.05
CA PRO A 36 2.11 -15.14 -4.91
C PRO A 36 3.42 -14.55 -4.36
N THR A 37 3.64 -13.25 -4.58
CA THR A 37 4.81 -12.50 -4.12
C THR A 37 4.67 -11.92 -2.71
N THR A 38 3.50 -11.99 -2.06
CA THR A 38 3.27 -11.39 -0.74
C THR A 38 4.28 -11.87 0.31
N ASN A 39 4.63 -13.16 0.30
CA ASN A 39 5.61 -13.71 1.25
C ASN A 39 7.02 -13.17 1.00
N ILE A 40 7.39 -12.94 -0.27
CA ILE A 40 8.69 -12.34 -0.62
C ILE A 40 8.71 -10.88 -0.16
N SER A 41 7.63 -10.14 -0.37
CA SER A 41 7.51 -8.76 0.11
C SER A 41 7.59 -8.68 1.63
N ASN A 42 6.91 -9.59 2.37
CA ASN A 42 6.98 -9.64 3.82
C ASN A 42 8.40 -9.95 4.32
N PHE A 43 9.07 -10.93 3.71
CA PHE A 43 10.45 -11.27 4.05
C PHE A 43 11.41 -10.10 3.83
N LEU A 44 11.28 -9.39 2.71
CA LEU A 44 12.07 -8.18 2.45
C LEU A 44 11.73 -7.07 3.45
N ASP A 45 10.45 -6.91 3.80
CA ASP A 45 10.03 -5.94 4.82
C ASP A 45 10.67 -6.25 6.18
N GLU A 46 10.72 -7.50 6.61
CA GLU A 46 11.38 -7.90 7.86
C GLU A 46 12.86 -7.52 7.91
N ILE A 47 13.57 -7.61 6.78
CA ILE A 47 14.99 -7.23 6.68
C ILE A 47 15.15 -5.71 6.69
N ILE A 48 14.28 -4.99 5.98
CA ILE A 48 14.43 -3.55 5.74
C ILE A 48 13.85 -2.73 6.91
N ARG A 49 12.79 -3.23 7.57
CA ARG A 49 12.04 -2.52 8.61
C ARG A 49 12.93 -1.97 9.73
N PRO A 50 13.88 -2.72 10.31
CA PRO A 50 14.75 -2.18 11.35
C PRO A 50 15.61 -1.01 10.88
N ILE A 51 16.07 -1.05 9.62
CA ILE A 51 16.88 0.02 9.01
C ILE A 51 16.00 1.25 8.79
N PHE A 52 14.80 1.04 8.26
CA PHE A 52 13.81 2.09 8.05
C PHE A 52 13.43 2.78 9.36
N ASP A 53 13.12 2.01 10.41
CA ASP A 53 12.71 2.55 11.70
C ASP A 53 13.84 3.37 12.35
N ASN A 54 15.10 2.94 12.18
CA ASN A 54 16.26 3.66 12.72
C ASN A 54 16.60 4.95 11.96
N LYS A 55 16.45 4.97 10.63
CA LYS A 55 17.00 6.04 9.78
C LYS A 55 15.95 6.95 9.15
N CYS A 56 14.76 6.44 8.91
CA CYS A 56 13.79 7.05 8.01
C CYS A 56 12.45 7.33 8.67
N SER A 57 12.17 6.79 9.85
CA SER A 57 10.86 6.93 10.54
C SER A 57 10.43 8.39 10.78
N THR A 58 11.39 9.31 10.92
CA THR A 58 11.13 10.74 11.15
C THR A 58 11.07 11.57 9.87
N THR A 59 11.57 11.05 8.75
CA THR A 59 11.69 11.78 7.47
C THR A 59 10.78 11.22 6.38
N ALA A 60 10.32 9.98 6.54
CA ALA A 60 9.43 9.32 5.61
C ALA A 60 7.96 9.46 6.05
N ILE A 61 7.08 9.60 5.06
CA ILE A 61 5.64 9.56 5.27
C ILE A 61 5.23 8.09 5.38
N ILE A 62 4.80 7.67 6.57
CA ILE A 62 4.41 6.27 6.85
C ILE A 62 2.99 6.00 6.32
N ASP A 63 2.06 6.93 6.53
CA ASP A 63 0.70 6.85 6.00
C ASP A 63 0.07 8.25 5.85
N SER A 64 -0.94 8.35 4.96
CA SER A 64 -1.59 9.62 4.64
C SER A 64 -2.36 10.23 5.81
N ALA A 65 -2.92 9.41 6.71
CA ALA A 65 -3.67 9.93 7.86
C ALA A 65 -2.72 10.54 8.90
N SER A 66 -1.58 9.90 9.18
CA SER A 66 -0.52 10.44 10.03
C SER A 66 0.08 11.72 9.45
N LEU A 67 0.28 11.78 8.12
CA LEU A 67 0.71 13.00 7.44
C LEU A 67 -0.28 14.15 7.65
N ILE A 68 -1.56 13.93 7.40
CA ILE A 68 -2.58 14.98 7.55
C ILE A 68 -2.62 15.50 8.99
N LYS A 69 -2.51 14.61 9.99
CA LYS A 69 -2.43 14.99 11.41
C LYS A 69 -1.20 15.83 11.74
N GLU A 70 -0.03 15.49 11.18
CA GLU A 70 1.18 16.30 11.32
C GLU A 70 1.00 17.70 10.70
N LEU A 71 0.45 17.76 9.48
CA LEU A 71 0.24 19.02 8.75
C LEU A 71 -0.77 19.95 9.46
N ASP A 72 -1.76 19.41 10.17
CA ASP A 72 -2.74 20.20 10.92
C ASP A 72 -2.09 21.08 12.00
N LYS A 73 -0.92 20.68 12.52
CA LYS A 73 -0.13 21.51 13.46
C LYS A 73 0.34 22.83 12.84
N TYR A 74 0.51 22.84 11.51
CA TYR A 74 0.97 24.00 10.75
C TYR A 74 -0.18 24.81 10.14
N ALA A 75 -1.39 24.23 10.08
CA ALA A 75 -2.60 24.89 9.56
C ALA A 75 -3.16 25.97 10.50
N LYS A 76 -2.79 25.95 11.79
CA LYS A 76 -3.23 26.96 12.80
C LYS A 76 -2.34 28.20 12.86
N ARG A 77 -1.76 28.63 11.74
CA ARG A 77 -1.06 29.93 11.62
C ARG A 77 -1.91 30.93 10.86
#